data_AF-A0AA39SUH5-F1
#
_entry.id   AF-A0AA39SUH5-F1
#
_cell.length_a   1.000
_cell.length_b   1.000
_cell.length_c   1.000
_cell.angle_alpha   90.00
_cell.angle_beta   90.00
_cell.angle_gamma   90.00
#
_symmetry.space_group_name_H-M   'P 1'
#
loop_
_entity.id
_entity.type
_entity.pdbx_description
1 polymer ?
#
loop_
_entity_poly.entity_id
_entity_poly.type
_entity_poly.pdbx_seq_one_letter_code
_entity_poly.pdbx_strand_id
1 'polypeptide(L)'
;MYNVLEVNKTNYENCREQEFITNVSRGGGRDVFELKEAKAYYFLSGGGFCWSGMKLAISVHQPPPSPPPTPPPASSKLLPC
;
A
#
# COMPACT_ATOMS: atom_id res chain seq x y z
N MET A 1 4.45 11.41 -21.00
CA MET A 1 3.19 11.27 -20.24
C MET A 1 3.36 10.05 -19.37
N TYR A 2 3.02 10.12 -18.08
CA TYR A 2 3.29 9.03 -17.13
C TYR A 2 2.00 8.28 -16.81
N ASN A 3 2.15 6.99 -16.54
CA ASN A 3 1.07 6.09 -16.18
C ASN A 3 1.47 5.27 -14.95
N VAL A 4 0.47 4.80 -14.22
CA VAL A 4 0.64 3.93 -13.06
C VAL A 4 -0.09 2.64 -13.39
N LEU A 5 0.66 1.56 -13.55
CA LEU A 5 0.15 0.23 -13.86
C LEU A 5 0.43 -0.70 -12.69
N GLU A 6 -0.59 -1.37 -12.18
CA GLU A 6 -0.45 -2.48 -11.24
C GLU A 6 -0.02 -3.74 -11.99
N VAL A 7 1.04 -4.41 -11.54
CA VAL A 7 1.62 -5.57 -12.21
C VAL A 7 1.95 -6.69 -11.21
N ASN A 8 2.26 -7.88 -11.74
CA ASN A 8 2.84 -8.97 -10.96
C ASN A 8 4.32 -8.76 -10.69
N LYS A 9 4.86 -9.46 -9.69
CA LYS A 9 6.29 -9.42 -9.32
C LYS A 9 7.23 -9.64 -10.52
N THR A 10 6.97 -10.66 -11.34
CA THR A 10 7.79 -10.94 -12.54
C THR A 10 7.77 -9.78 -13.53
N ASN A 11 6.63 -9.11 -13.69
CA ASN A 11 6.47 -7.98 -14.60
C ASN A 11 7.13 -6.72 -14.04
N TYR A 12 7.14 -6.56 -12.71
CA TYR A 12 7.89 -5.52 -12.02
C TYR A 12 9.41 -5.66 -12.15
N GLU A 13 9.91 -6.89 -12.11
CA GLU A 13 11.34 -7.19 -12.27
C GLU A 13 11.80 -6.98 -13.72
N ASN A 14 10.99 -7.43 -14.68
CA ASN A 14 11.30 -7.34 -16.11
C ASN A 14 10.78 -6.06 -16.78
N CYS A 15 10.19 -5.14 -16.00
CA CYS A 15 9.57 -3.91 -16.49
C CYS A 15 8.60 -4.14 -17.67
N ARG A 16 7.74 -5.16 -17.56
CA ARG A 16 6.72 -5.48 -18.57
C ARG A 16 5.46 -4.69 -18.33
N GLU A 17 5.14 -3.81 -19.28
CA GLU A 17 3.98 -2.92 -19.23
C GLU A 17 2.76 -3.44 -19.99
N GLN A 18 2.89 -4.50 -20.81
CA GLN A 18 1.75 -5.03 -21.59
C GLN A 18 0.84 -5.94 -20.77
N GLU A 19 1.38 -6.61 -19.74
CA GLU A 19 0.66 -7.57 -18.90
C GLU A 19 0.39 -6.98 -17.52
N PHE A 20 -0.20 -5.80 -17.49
CA PHE A 20 -0.66 -5.17 -16.25
C PHE A 20 -2.00 -5.76 -15.81
N ILE A 21 -2.19 -5.83 -14.49
CA ILE A 21 -3.42 -6.28 -13.85
C ILE A 21 -4.45 -5.15 -13.92
N THR A 22 -4.05 -3.95 -13.49
CA THR A 22 -4.94 -2.78 -13.42
C THR A 22 -4.23 -1.53 -13.91
N ASN A 23 -4.84 -0.78 -14.82
CA ASN A 23 -4.39 0.56 -15.15
C ASN A 23 -4.99 1.56 -14.15
N VAL A 24 -4.15 2.10 -13.29
CA VAL A 24 -4.55 3.07 -12.27
C VAL A 24 -4.61 4.48 -12.86
N SER A 25 -3.86 4.73 -13.93
CA SER A 25 -3.77 6.06 -14.53
C SER A 25 -5.07 6.52 -15.17
N ARG A 26 -5.60 7.65 -14.68
CA ARG A 26 -6.78 8.31 -15.27
C ARG A 26 -6.43 9.50 -16.16
N GLY A 27 -5.17 9.62 -16.60
CA GLY A 27 -4.69 10.67 -17.49
C GLY A 27 -4.50 12.06 -16.83
N GLY A 28 -4.84 12.20 -15.54
CA GLY A 28 -4.76 13.47 -14.80
C GLY A 28 -3.58 13.63 -13.83
N GLY A 29 -2.73 12.60 -13.67
CA GLY A 29 -1.55 12.63 -12.79
C GLY A 29 -1.85 12.64 -11.29
N ARG A 30 -3.11 12.38 -10.89
CA ARG A 30 -3.59 12.30 -9.50
C ARG A 30 -4.35 11.00 -9.30
N ASP A 31 -3.59 9.92 -9.38
CA ASP A 31 -4.10 8.56 -9.37
C ASP A 31 -4.26 8.09 -7.91
N VAL A 32 -5.45 7.59 -7.57
CA VAL A 32 -5.78 7.08 -6.23
C VAL A 32 -6.11 5.60 -6.34
N PHE A 33 -5.39 4.78 -5.57
CA PHE A 33 -5.58 3.33 -5.52
C PHE A 33 -5.79 2.87 -4.08
N GLU A 34 -6.87 2.11 -3.85
CA GLU A 34 -7.22 1.58 -2.53
C GLU A 34 -6.61 0.18 -2.35
N LEU A 35 -5.89 -0.02 -1.24
CA LEU A 35 -5.22 -1.27 -0.91
C LEU A 35 -6.14 -2.12 -0.01
N LYS A 36 -6.89 -3.04 -0.63
CA LYS A 36 -7.92 -3.83 0.07
C LYS A 36 -7.40 -5.09 0.74
N GLU A 37 -6.30 -5.65 0.24
CA GLU A 37 -5.78 -6.94 0.67
C GLU A 37 -4.38 -6.80 1.25
N ALA A 38 -4.06 -7.61 2.27
CA ALA A 38 -2.71 -7.70 2.80
C ALA A 38 -1.83 -8.55 1.86
N LYS A 39 -1.33 -7.91 0.80
CA LYS A 39 -0.43 -8.51 -0.18
C LYS A 39 0.64 -7.52 -0.65
N ALA A 40 1.61 -8.04 -1.39
CA ALA A 40 2.58 -7.22 -2.10
C ALA A 40 1.98 -6.71 -3.41
N TYR A 41 1.78 -5.41 -3.51
CA TYR A 41 1.37 -4.72 -4.73
C TYR A 41 2.60 -4.15 -5.43
N TYR A 42 2.66 -4.33 -6.75
CA TYR A 42 3.74 -3.80 -7.56
C TYR A 42 3.18 -2.84 -8.59
N PHE A 43 3.76 -1.65 -8.66
CA PHE A 43 3.39 -0.62 -9.61
C PHE A 43 4.59 -0.23 -10.45
N LEU A 44 4.35 0.08 -11.72
CA LEU A 44 5.37 0.61 -12.62
C LEU A 44 4.80 1.66 -13.56
N SER A 45 5.70 2.46 -14.12
CA SER A 45 5.43 3.38 -15.22
C SER A 45 5.92 2.79 -16.54
N GLY A 46 5.12 2.93 -17.59
CA GLY A 46 5.43 2.41 -18.91
C GLY A 46 6.40 3.30 -19.70
N GLY A 47 6.62 3.01 -20.99
CA GLY A 47 7.44 3.83 -21.90
C GLY A 47 8.93 3.83 -21.57
N GLY A 48 9.43 2.79 -20.89
CA GLY A 48 10.84 2.65 -20.51
C GLY A 48 11.24 3.33 -19.19
N PHE A 49 10.36 4.11 -18.56
CA PHE A 49 10.65 4.77 -17.28
C PHE A 49 10.83 3.78 -16.12
N CYS A 50 10.24 2.59 -16.19
CA CYS A 50 10.47 1.52 -15.21
C CYS A 50 11.96 1.16 -15.08
N TRP A 51 12.71 1.10 -16.19
CA TRP A 51 14.15 0.83 -16.18
C TRP A 51 14.96 2.00 -15.60
N SER A 52 14.44 3.21 -15.73
CA SER A 52 14.99 4.42 -15.08
C SER A 52 14.65 4.52 -13.60
N GLY A 53 14.00 3.51 -13.01
CA GLY A 53 13.68 3.44 -11.59
C GLY A 53 12.26 3.92 -11.22
N MET A 54 11.41 4.25 -12.21
CA MET A 54 10.02 4.67 -11.95
C MET A 54 9.11 3.45 -11.73
N LYS A 55 9.32 2.78 -10.60
CA LYS A 55 8.57 1.61 -10.14
C LYS A 55 8.47 1.59 -8.61
N LEU A 56 7.39 1.05 -8.07
CA LEU A 56 7.09 1.04 -6.64
C LEU A 56 6.60 -0.35 -6.20
N ALA A 57 7.13 -0.85 -5.07
CA ALA A 57 6.65 -2.08 -4.43
C ALA A 57 6.08 -1.73 -3.05
N ILE A 58 4.82 -2.08 -2.80
CA ILE A 58 4.11 -1.80 -1.56
C ILE A 58 3.75 -3.13 -0.90
N SER A 59 4.23 -3.36 0.31
CA SER A 59 3.89 -4.56 1.09
C SER A 59 2.84 -4.22 2.13
N VAL A 60 1.60 -4.59 1.87
CA VAL A 60 0.47 -4.33 2.75
C VAL A 60 0.36 -5.46 3.76
N HIS A 61 0.31 -5.10 5.05
CA HIS A 61 0.18 -6.04 6.16
C HIS A 61 -1.13 -5.78 6.89
N GLN A 62 -1.67 -6.83 7.51
CA GLN A 62 -2.81 -6.66 8.41
C GLN A 62 -2.39 -5.83 9.63
N PRO A 63 -3.23 -4.89 10.09
CA PRO A 63 -2.96 -4.17 11.31
C PRO A 63 -2.87 -5.17 12.48
N PRO A 64 -1.99 -4.94 13.46
CA PRO A 64 -1.95 -5.77 14.65
C PRO A 64 -3.30 -5.73 15.37
N PRO A 65 -3.68 -6.81 16.07
CA PRO A 65 -4.90 -6.81 16.88
C PRO A 65 -4.84 -5.67 17.90
N SER A 66 -5.99 -5.02 18.12
CA SER A 66 -6.09 -3.92 19.07
C SER A 66 -5.66 -4.40 20.47
N PRO A 67 -4.89 -3.61 21.23
CA PRO A 67 -4.49 -3.99 22.58
C PRO A 67 -5.73 -4.21 23.46
N PRO A 68 -5.66 -5.14 24.44
CA PRO A 68 -6.76 -5.37 25.36
C PRO A 68 -7.09 -4.07 26.13
N PRO A 69 -8.37 -3.85 26.47
CA PRO A 69 -8.78 -2.67 27.21
C PRO A 69 -8.04 -2.59 28.54
N THR A 70 -7.48 -1.41 28.84
CA THR A 70 -6.81 -1.15 30.12
C THR A 70 -7.83 -1.34 31.25
N PRO A 71 -7.52 -2.09 32.32
CA PRO A 71 -8.42 -2.18 33.46
C PRO A 71 -8.67 -0.78 34.04
N PRO A 72 -9.91 -0.48 34.47
CA PRO A 72 -10.22 0.82 35.05
C PRO A 72 -9.32 1.09 36.26
N PRO A 73 -8.88 2.33 36.48
CA PRO A 73 -8.06 2.66 37.65
C PRO A 73 -8.81 2.25 38.92
N ALA A 74 -8.12 1.51 39.78
CA ALA A 74 -8.65 1.14 41.09
C ALA A 74 -8.99 2.44 41.82
N SER A 75 -10.28 2.70 42.00
CA SER A 75 -10.77 3.80 42.80
C SER A 75 -10.31 3.53 44.23
N SER A 76 -9.19 4.16 44.62
CA SER A 76 -8.74 4.21 46.01
C SER A 76 -9.81 4.98 46.77
N LYS A 77 -10.76 4.23 47.33
CA LYS A 77 -11.71 4.74 48.31
C LYS A 77 -10.91 5.40 49.43
N LEU A 78 -11.14 6.71 49.57
CA LEU A 78 -10.96 7.56 50.73
C LEU A 78 -10.09 7.01 51.88
N LEU A 79 -8.94 7.65 52.12
CA LEU A 79 -8.54 8.00 53.49
C LEU A 79 -8.88 9.49 53.69
N PRO A 80 -9.82 9.85 54.58
CA PRO A 80 -9.89 11.21 55.09
C PRO A 80 -8.74 11.45 56.08
N CYS A 81 -8.12 12.64 56.00
CA CYS A 81 -7.23 13.18 57.01
C CYS A 81 -7.95 13.42 58.35
#